data_AF-A0A3B1E213-F1
#
_entry.id   AF-A0A3B1E213-F1
#
_cell.length_a   1.000
_cell.length_b   1.000
_cell.length_c   1.000
_cell.angle_alpha   90.00
_cell.angle_beta   90.00
_cell.angle_gamma   90.00
#
_symmetry.space_group_name_H-M   'P 1'
#
loop_
_entity.id
_entity.type
_entity.pdbx_description
1 polymer ?
#
loop_
_entity_poly.entity_id
_entity_poly.type
_entity_poly.pdbx_seq_one_letter_code
_entity_poly.pdbx_strand_id
1 'polypeptide(L)'
;MKDFTLCSSCKEDYNNPLNRRYHAQPTSCKECGPQLELIIKNKNKKTDVDIYKNITTLIKNGKIGAIKGIGGFHISRKTRQETISSTTSSCAYL
;
A
#
# COMPACT_ATOMS: atom_id res chain seq x y z
N MET A 1 -4.76 -14.03 -5.99
CA MET A 1 -4.94 -13.39 -7.31
C MET A 1 -6.18 -13.85 -8.08
N LYS A 2 -6.92 -14.87 -7.61
CA LYS A 2 -8.11 -15.40 -8.29
C LYS A 2 -9.17 -14.34 -8.63
N ASP A 3 -9.33 -13.34 -7.76
CA ASP A 3 -10.34 -12.28 -7.92
C ASP A 3 -9.89 -11.14 -8.86
N PHE A 4 -8.65 -11.20 -9.35
CA PHE A 4 -8.03 -10.17 -10.20
C PHE A 4 -7.78 -10.75 -11.59
N THR A 5 -8.69 -10.49 -12.53
CA THR A 5 -8.54 -10.97 -13.92
C THR A 5 -7.48 -10.16 -14.66
N LEU A 6 -6.48 -10.83 -15.23
CA LEU A 6 -5.38 -10.17 -15.96
C LEU A 6 -5.89 -9.36 -17.17
N CYS A 7 -5.36 -8.15 -17.34
CA CYS A 7 -5.52 -7.42 -18.59
C CYS A 7 -4.69 -8.07 -19.73
N SER A 8 -4.91 -7.63 -20.96
CA SER A 8 -4.24 -8.17 -22.16
C SER A 8 -2.71 -8.15 -22.04
N SER A 9 -2.14 -7.00 -21.64
CA SER A 9 -0.68 -6.85 -21.48
C SER A 9 -0.11 -7.80 -20.42
N CYS A 10 -0.76 -7.92 -19.25
CA CYS A 10 -0.29 -8.86 -18.23
C CYS A 10 -0.45 -10.32 -18.65
N LYS A 11 -1.46 -10.65 -19.46
CA LYS A 11 -1.66 -12.00 -19.99
C LYS A 11 -0.59 -12.36 -21.03
N GLU A 12 -0.16 -11.42 -21.85
CA GLU A 12 0.97 -11.62 -22.78
C GLU A 12 2.27 -11.91 -22.02
N ASP A 13 2.60 -11.06 -21.04
CA ASP A 13 3.75 -11.26 -20.14
C ASP A 13 3.71 -12.63 -19.45
N TYR A 14 2.53 -13.04 -18.97
CA TYR A 14 2.33 -14.30 -18.27
C TYR A 14 2.57 -15.54 -19.15
N ASN A 15 2.27 -15.46 -20.45
CA ASN A 15 2.38 -16.60 -21.38
C ASN A 15 3.69 -16.60 -22.20
N ASN A 16 4.49 -15.54 -22.14
CA ASN A 16 5.74 -15.45 -22.90
C ASN A 16 6.92 -16.10 -22.14
N PRO A 17 7.48 -17.23 -22.59
CA PRO A 17 8.57 -17.93 -21.89
C PRO A 17 9.90 -17.16 -21.84
N LEU A 18 10.07 -16.13 -22.70
CA LEU A 18 11.24 -15.25 -22.67
C LEU A 18 11.07 -14.09 -21.68
N ASN A 19 9.88 -13.91 -21.12
CA ASN A 19 9.60 -12.87 -20.13
C ASN A 19 9.85 -13.40 -18.72
N ARG A 20 10.47 -12.59 -17.86
CA ARG A 20 10.67 -12.94 -16.45
C ARG A 20 9.38 -13.21 -15.67
N ARG A 21 8.23 -12.76 -16.19
CA ARG A 21 6.89 -12.93 -15.61
C ARG A 21 6.16 -14.17 -16.13
N TYR A 22 6.81 -14.99 -16.95
CA TYR A 22 6.25 -16.25 -17.41
C TYR A 22 5.74 -17.09 -16.24
N HIS A 23 4.45 -17.45 -16.27
CA HIS A 23 3.77 -18.26 -15.24
C HIS A 23 3.87 -17.71 -13.80
N ALA A 24 4.19 -16.43 -13.62
CA ALA A 24 4.20 -15.79 -12.31
C ALA A 24 2.75 -15.55 -11.85
N GLN A 25 2.22 -16.47 -11.04
CA GLN A 25 0.84 -16.44 -10.51
C GLN A 25 0.41 -15.11 -9.88
N PRO A 26 1.26 -14.36 -9.14
CA PRO A 26 0.88 -13.08 -8.57
C PRO A 26 1.16 -11.89 -9.51
N THR A 27 1.19 -12.10 -10.83
CA THR A 27 1.35 -11.00 -11.80
C THR A 27 0.12 -10.11 -11.80
N SER A 28 0.33 -8.81 -11.80
CA SER A 28 -0.71 -7.80 -12.01
C SER A 28 -0.08 -6.45 -12.35
N CYS A 29 -0.89 -5.50 -12.80
CA CYS A 29 -0.49 -4.10 -12.98
C CYS A 29 -1.48 -3.15 -12.28
N LYS A 30 -1.31 -1.84 -12.46
CA LYS A 30 -2.22 -0.82 -11.93
C LYS A 30 -3.66 -0.95 -12.46
N GLU A 31 -3.89 -1.63 -13.58
CA GLU A 31 -5.21 -1.75 -14.21
C GLU A 31 -5.97 -2.99 -13.74
N CYS A 32 -5.29 -4.13 -13.62
CA CYS A 32 -5.91 -5.41 -13.26
C CYS A 32 -5.62 -5.88 -11.83
N GLY A 33 -4.72 -5.21 -11.11
CA GLY A 33 -4.24 -5.61 -9.81
C GLY A 33 -4.96 -4.96 -8.62
N PRO A 34 -4.57 -5.34 -7.39
CA PRO A 34 -5.07 -4.72 -6.18
C PRO A 34 -4.73 -3.23 -6.14
N GLN A 35 -5.64 -2.44 -5.60
CA GLN A 35 -5.50 -1.00 -5.43
C GLN A 35 -5.20 -0.65 -3.98
N LEU A 36 -4.42 0.42 -3.78
CA LEU A 36 -4.20 0.96 -2.44
C LEU A 36 -5.44 1.72 -1.98
N GLU A 37 -5.73 1.64 -0.69
CA GLU A 37 -6.76 2.41 -0.03
C GLU A 37 -6.14 3.14 1.17
N LEU A 38 -6.50 4.42 1.34
CA LEU A 38 -6.16 5.19 2.53
C LEU A 38 -7.42 5.42 3.36
N ILE A 39 -7.41 4.85 4.58
CA ILE A 39 -8.45 5.04 5.58
C ILE A 39 -7.90 6.04 6.61
N ILE A 40 -8.74 7.00 6.99
CA ILE A 40 -8.43 7.99 8.01
C ILE A 40 -9.64 8.07 8.94
N LYS A 41 -9.45 7.83 10.22
CA LYS A 41 -10.49 8.02 11.25
C LYS A 41 -11.26 9.33 11.05
N ASN A 42 -12.59 9.23 11.04
CA ASN A 42 -13.54 10.34 10.87
C ASN A 42 -13.44 11.11 9.53
N LYS A 43 -12.82 10.53 8.50
CA LYS A 43 -12.91 11.05 7.13
C LYS A 43 -13.37 9.94 6.20
N ASN A 44 -14.17 10.31 5.20
CA ASN A 44 -14.59 9.38 4.16
C ASN A 44 -13.35 8.78 3.46
N LYS A 45 -13.46 7.49 3.10
CA LYS A 45 -12.46 6.77 2.32
C LYS A 45 -12.10 7.60 1.09
N LYS A 46 -10.82 7.97 0.96
CA LYS A 46 -10.31 8.69 -0.20
C LYS A 46 -9.67 7.70 -1.17
N THR A 47 -10.44 7.30 -2.18
CA THR A 47 -9.92 6.75 -3.43
C THR A 47 -9.62 7.92 -4.36
N ASP A 48 -8.53 8.65 -4.09
CA ASP A 48 -8.20 9.90 -4.78
C ASP A 48 -6.87 9.78 -5.55
N VAL A 49 -6.68 10.63 -6.56
CA VAL A 49 -5.65 10.57 -7.63
C VAL A 49 -4.20 10.53 -7.10
N ASP A 50 -3.97 10.90 -5.84
CA ASP A 50 -2.64 11.01 -5.24
C ASP A 50 -2.54 10.39 -3.83
N ILE A 51 -3.05 9.15 -3.65
CA ILE A 51 -2.92 8.38 -2.39
C ILE A 51 -1.48 8.41 -1.85
N TYR A 52 -0.48 8.26 -2.72
CA TYR A 52 0.93 8.31 -2.33
C TYR A 52 1.34 9.65 -1.70
N LYS A 53 0.90 10.79 -2.27
CA LYS A 53 1.21 12.11 -1.71
C LYS A 53 0.52 12.32 -0.38
N ASN A 54 -0.72 11.87 -0.25
CA ASN A 54 -1.48 11.96 1.00
C ASN A 54 -0.81 11.15 2.13
N ILE A 55 -0.47 9.88 1.88
CA ILE A 55 0.25 9.03 2.83
C ILE A 55 1.59 9.68 3.22
N THR A 56 2.35 10.15 2.23
CA THR A 56 3.66 10.78 2.46
C THR A 56 3.52 12.04 3.33
N THR A 57 2.51 12.86 3.09
CA THR A 57 2.22 14.07 3.87
C THR A 57 1.88 13.73 5.32
N LEU A 58 1.03 12.72 5.53
CA LEU A 58 0.65 12.25 6.87
C LEU A 58 1.86 11.72 7.66
N ILE A 59 2.69 10.88 7.03
CA ILE A 59 3.90 10.35 7.66
C ILE A 59 4.89 11.48 7.96
N LYS A 60 5.12 12.41 7.02
CA LYS A 60 6.00 13.57 7.22
C LYS A 60 5.56 14.44 8.39
N ASN A 61 4.25 14.58 8.59
CA ASN A 61 3.62 15.29 9.70
C ASN A 61 3.61 14.50 11.02
N GLY A 62 4.27 13.34 11.08
CA GLY A 62 4.43 12.54 12.29
C GLY A 62 3.18 11.76 12.70
N LYS A 63 2.22 11.55 11.79
CA LYS A 63 1.08 10.68 12.05
C LYS A 63 1.54 9.21 12.13
N ILE A 64 0.81 8.42 12.91
CA ILE A 64 0.99 6.98 13.06
C ILE A 64 -0.07 6.30 12.21
N GLY A 65 0.31 5.27 11.45
CA GLY A 65 -0.64 4.52 10.61
C GLY A 65 -0.29 3.04 10.56
N ALA A 66 -1.27 2.22 10.18
CA ALA A 66 -1.08 0.81 9.88
C ALA A 66 -0.85 0.61 8.37
N ILE A 67 0.15 -0.18 8.00
CA ILE A 67 0.48 -0.50 6.60
C ILE A 67 0.29 -2.01 6.39
N LYS A 68 -0.53 -2.39 5.40
CA LYS A 68 -0.73 -3.80 5.02
C LYS A 68 0.54 -4.33 4.35
N GLY A 69 1.18 -5.32 4.97
CA GLY A 69 2.22 -6.15 4.37
C GLY A 69 1.66 -7.48 3.85
N ILE A 70 2.55 -8.36 3.37
CA ILE A 70 2.18 -9.69 2.84
C ILE A 70 1.54 -10.56 3.94
N GLY A 71 2.14 -10.56 5.14
CA GLY A 71 1.73 -11.43 6.25
C GLY A 71 0.86 -10.77 7.32
N GLY A 72 0.47 -9.50 7.19
CA GLY A 72 -0.20 -8.80 8.28
C GLY A 72 -0.20 -7.28 8.11
N PHE A 73 -0.27 -6.57 9.23
CA PHE A 73 -0.15 -5.11 9.28
C PHE A 73 1.04 -4.71 10.16
N HIS A 74 1.75 -3.67 9.75
CA HIS A 74 2.79 -3.03 10.55
C HIS A 74 2.33 -1.64 10.97
N ILE A 75 2.61 -1.27 12.22
CA ILE A 75 2.41 0.10 12.70
C ILE A 75 3.66 0.90 12.36
N SER A 76 3.51 2.04 11.70
CA SER A 76 4.62 2.85 11.21
C SER A 76 4.41 4.33 11.52
N ARG A 77 5.52 5.03 11.75
CA ARG A 77 5.59 6.48 11.93
C ARG A 77 6.94 7.00 11.44
N LYS A 78 7.04 8.31 11.20
CA LYS A 78 8.33 8.97 10.98
C LYS A 78 9.21 8.84 12.21
N THR A 79 10.45 8.38 12.04
CA THR A 79 11.47 8.38 13.09
C THR A 79 11.97 9.80 13.33
N ARG A 80 12.17 10.16 14.59
CA ARG A 80 12.98 11.34 14.98
C ARG A 80 14.30 10.81 15.50
N GLN A 81 15.38 11.53 15.24
CA GLN A 81 16.75 11.10 15.54
C GLN A 81 17.03 10.97 17.06
N GLU A 82 16.09 11.34 17.95
CA GLU A 82 16.30 11.37 19.41
C GLU A 82 15.11 10.89 20.28
N THR A 83 14.21 10.02 19.82
CA THR A 83 13.16 9.52 20.76
C THR A 83 12.79 8.07 20.53
N ILE A 84 13.59 7.19 21.14
CA ILE A 84 13.20 5.83 21.50
C ILE A 84 12.32 5.96 22.77
N SER A 85 11.06 5.50 22.67
CA SER A 85 10.19 5.11 23.80
C SER A 85 9.64 6.18 24.77
N SER A 86 8.66 7.00 24.35
CA SER A 86 7.72 7.59 25.34
C SER A 86 6.35 8.08 24.84
N THR A 87 6.11 8.21 23.54
CA THR A 87 4.87 8.87 23.02
C THR A 87 3.88 7.92 22.35
N THR A 88 3.57 6.78 22.96
CA THR A 88 2.46 5.92 22.54
C THR A 88 1.08 6.43 23.00
N SER A 89 1.00 7.47 23.85
CA SER A 89 -0.28 7.91 24.45
C SER A 89 -1.15 8.85 23.61
N SER A 90 -0.62 9.50 22.57
CA SER A 90 -1.42 10.41 21.72
C SER A 90 -1.55 9.84 20.31
N CYS A 91 -2.09 8.63 20.24
CA CYS A 91 -2.22 7.86 19.01
C CYS A 91 -3.48 8.29 18.24
N ALA A 92 -3.33 9.23 17.31
CA ALA A 92 -4.32 9.42 16.25
C ALA A 92 -4.17 8.27 15.26
N TYR A 93 -4.91 7.19 15.50
CA TYR A 93 -5.06 6.08 14.56
C TYR A 93 -5.70 6.60 13.27
N LEU A 94 -5.01 6.43 12.15
CA LEU A 94 -5.57 6.57 10.80
C LEU A 94 -6.30 5.28 10.42
#